data_AF-A0A0W1R9C0-F1
#
_entry.id   AF-A0A0W1R9C0-F1
#
_cell.length_a   1.000
_cell.length_b   1.000
_cell.length_c   1.000
_cell.angle_alpha   90.00
_cell.angle_beta   90.00
_cell.angle_gamma   90.00
#
_symmetry.space_group_name_H-M   'P 1'
#
loop_
_entity.id
_entity.type
_entity.pdbx_description
1 polymer ?
#
loop_
_entity_poly.entity_id
_entity_poly.type
_entity_poly.pdbx_seq_one_letter_code
_entity_poly.pdbx_strand_id
1 'polypeptide(L)'
;MSLSARLVALRDRALLTGVVGGTIISISGTLGYIVVPAWTADRDFVVAAMGSVFSVTSLPASYHLLVLVLPAVLASLLGTLLLRRWGLRGRSADLKLLGGIVGTPLVVIFFLYVVAAVGFGVGLYLGDLLEQPLRSLSGMLIFAGLALSFGLIALSLLLPVVVSGIGLSTAGGYLLARGILYAADSVR
;
A
#
# COMPACT_ATOMS: atom_id res chain seq x y z
N MET A 1 -32.17 -0.23 18.64
CA MET A 1 -30.88 0.34 18.19
C MET A 1 -31.14 1.76 17.69
N SER A 2 -30.51 2.78 18.30
CA SER A 2 -30.79 4.18 17.98
C SER A 2 -30.35 4.56 16.56
N LEU A 3 -31.00 5.57 15.98
CA LEU A 3 -30.69 6.11 14.66
C LEU A 3 -29.22 6.61 14.59
N SER A 4 -28.68 7.10 15.72
CA SER A 4 -27.28 7.46 15.88
C SER A 4 -26.32 6.27 15.77
N ALA A 5 -26.63 5.13 16.39
CA ALA A 5 -25.80 3.93 16.32
C ALA A 5 -25.76 3.33 14.91
N ARG A 6 -26.88 3.38 14.17
CA ARG A 6 -26.92 2.96 12.76
C ARG A 6 -26.09 3.88 11.87
N LEU A 7 -26.15 5.20 12.08
CA LEU A 7 -25.36 6.16 11.31
C LEU A 7 -23.85 6.02 11.58
N VAL A 8 -23.44 5.78 12.83
CA VAL A 8 -22.02 5.51 13.15
C VAL A 8 -21.54 4.20 12.50
N ALA A 9 -22.30 3.11 12.65
CA ALA A 9 -21.93 1.82 12.06
C ALA A 9 -21.89 1.85 10.52
N LEU A 10 -22.81 2.58 9.88
CA LEU A 10 -22.82 2.78 8.42
C LEU A 10 -21.67 3.69 7.94
N ARG A 11 -21.34 4.70 8.74
CA ARG A 11 -20.25 5.65 8.50
C ARG A 11 -18.86 4.98 8.57
N ASP A 12 -18.73 3.88 9.31
CA ASP A 12 -17.50 3.09 9.39
C ASP A 12 -17.33 2.13 8.20
N ARG A 13 -18.42 1.71 7.56
CA ARG A 13 -18.36 0.81 6.39
C ARG A 13 -17.61 1.42 5.21
N ALA A 14 -17.78 2.72 4.97
CA ALA A 14 -17.06 3.40 3.88
C ALA A 14 -15.54 3.36 4.08
N LEU A 15 -15.08 3.62 5.31
CA LEU A 15 -13.66 3.53 5.66
C LEU A 15 -13.18 2.08 5.60
N LEU A 16 -13.94 1.13 6.17
CA LEU A 16 -13.60 -0.28 6.17
C LEU A 16 -13.45 -0.83 4.76
N THR A 17 -14.39 -0.55 3.86
CA THR A 17 -14.30 -0.92 2.44
C THR A 17 -13.04 -0.31 1.81
N GLY A 18 -12.75 0.95 2.14
CA GLY A 18 -11.54 1.61 1.67
C GLY A 18 -10.26 0.92 2.14
N VAL A 19 -10.17 0.60 3.42
CA VAL A 19 -9.03 -0.10 4.03
C VAL A 19 -8.87 -1.51 3.45
N VAL A 20 -9.96 -2.25 3.25
CA VAL A 20 -9.92 -3.57 2.61
C VAL A 20 -9.38 -3.46 1.18
N GLY A 21 -9.90 -2.50 0.39
CA GLY A 21 -9.40 -2.23 -0.96
C GLY A 21 -7.92 -1.86 -0.97
N GLY A 22 -7.52 -0.94 -0.09
CA GLY A 22 -6.14 -0.53 0.10
C GLY A 22 -5.23 -1.69 0.54
N THR A 23 -5.73 -2.62 1.35
CA THR A 23 -5.00 -3.82 1.78
C THR A 23 -4.76 -4.76 0.60
N ILE A 24 -5.76 -4.98 -0.26
CA ILE A 24 -5.61 -5.78 -1.49
C ILE A 24 -4.53 -5.20 -2.40
N ILE A 25 -4.56 -3.87 -2.60
CA ILE A 25 -3.53 -3.16 -3.39
C ILE A 25 -2.15 -3.34 -2.76
N SER A 26 -2.07 -3.22 -1.43
CA SER A 26 -0.81 -3.38 -0.69
C SER A 26 -0.25 -4.80 -0.85
N ILE A 27 -1.08 -5.83 -0.69
CA ILE A 27 -0.69 -7.22 -0.88
C ILE A 27 -0.21 -7.45 -2.31
N SER A 28 -0.97 -6.97 -3.30
CA SER A 28 -0.58 -7.05 -4.72
C SER A 28 0.79 -6.40 -4.95
N GLY A 29 0.99 -5.18 -4.46
CA GLY A 29 2.25 -4.45 -4.55
C GLY A 29 3.42 -5.18 -3.86
N THR A 30 3.23 -5.67 -2.64
CA THR A 30 4.26 -6.41 -1.90
C THR A 30 4.62 -7.71 -2.61
N LEU A 31 3.63 -8.46 -3.09
CA LEU A 31 3.88 -9.70 -3.82
C LEU A 31 4.62 -9.44 -5.13
N GLY A 32 4.15 -8.48 -5.93
CA GLY A 32 4.75 -8.17 -7.23
C GLY A 32 6.13 -7.53 -7.13
N TYR A 33 6.32 -6.50 -6.29
CA TYR A 33 7.60 -5.78 -6.28
C TYR A 33 8.67 -6.36 -5.35
N ILE A 34 8.27 -7.18 -4.38
CA ILE A 34 9.21 -7.69 -3.36
C ILE A 34 9.27 -9.21 -3.42
N VAL A 35 8.16 -9.90 -3.13
CA VAL A 35 8.19 -11.35 -2.89
C VAL A 35 8.53 -12.14 -4.16
N VAL A 36 7.86 -11.88 -5.28
CA VAL A 36 8.09 -12.61 -6.53
C VAL A 36 9.53 -12.41 -7.03
N PRO A 37 10.05 -11.16 -7.18
CA PRO A 37 11.43 -10.94 -7.58
C PRO A 37 12.42 -11.62 -6.64
N ALA A 38 12.23 -11.51 -5.32
CA ALA A 38 13.13 -12.10 -4.34
C ALA A 38 13.10 -13.63 -4.35
N TRP A 39 11.96 -14.25 -4.67
CA TRP A 39 11.84 -15.70 -4.80
C TRP A 39 12.45 -16.23 -6.09
N THR A 40 12.40 -15.46 -7.17
CA THR A 40 12.94 -15.85 -8.48
C THR A 40 14.41 -15.49 -8.68
N ALA A 41 15.01 -14.77 -7.73
CA ALA A 41 16.40 -14.36 -7.82
C ALA A 41 17.34 -15.49 -7.44
N ASP A 42 18.45 -15.62 -8.18
CA ASP A 42 19.54 -16.56 -7.89
C ASP A 42 20.50 -16.00 -6.81
N ARG A 43 19.93 -15.32 -5.82
CA ARG A 43 20.64 -14.60 -4.74
C ARG A 43 19.85 -14.73 -3.44
N ASP A 44 20.51 -14.44 -2.32
CA ASP A 44 19.84 -14.36 -1.02
C ASP A 44 18.62 -13.43 -1.07
N PHE A 45 17.51 -13.89 -0.47
CA PHE A 45 16.21 -13.20 -0.49
C PHE A 45 16.32 -11.73 -0.07
N VAL A 46 17.12 -11.42 0.95
CA VAL A 46 17.30 -10.05 1.46
C VAL A 46 17.99 -9.17 0.41
N VAL A 47 19.04 -9.67 -0.24
CA VAL A 47 19.77 -8.93 -1.29
C VAL A 47 18.88 -8.73 -2.51
N ALA A 48 18.11 -9.75 -2.90
CA ALA A 48 17.18 -9.69 -4.01
C ALA A 48 16.01 -8.72 -3.75
N ALA A 49 15.44 -8.74 -2.54
CA ALA A 49 14.37 -7.83 -2.12
C ALA A 49 14.85 -6.37 -2.07
N MET A 50 16.07 -6.11 -1.62
CA MET A 50 16.63 -4.75 -1.65
C MET A 50 16.88 -4.28 -3.09
N GLY A 51 17.44 -5.16 -3.94
CA GLY A 51 17.67 -4.86 -5.35
C GLY A 51 16.39 -4.61 -6.15
N SER A 52 15.31 -5.34 -5.84
CA SER A 52 14.04 -5.22 -6.56
C SER A 52 13.43 -3.83 -6.40
N VAL A 53 13.56 -3.21 -5.22
CA VAL A 53 13.08 -1.86 -4.93
C VAL A 53 13.74 -0.80 -5.82
N PHE A 54 15.05 -0.92 -6.07
CA PHE A 54 15.76 0.00 -6.98
C PHE A 54 15.47 -0.29 -8.46
N SER A 55 15.03 -1.51 -8.78
CA SER A 55 14.66 -1.90 -10.14
C SER A 55 13.22 -1.55 -10.52
N VAL A 56 12.39 -1.07 -9.58
CA VAL A 56 10.96 -0.79 -9.83
C VAL A 56 10.80 0.13 -11.02
N THR A 57 11.59 1.20 -11.15
CA THR A 57 11.50 2.15 -12.27
C THR A 57 11.94 1.58 -13.62
N SER A 58 12.61 0.43 -13.63
CA SER A 58 13.07 -0.26 -14.85
C SER A 58 12.10 -1.33 -15.34
N LEU A 59 11.07 -1.66 -14.55
CA LEU A 59 10.06 -2.64 -14.94
C LEU A 59 9.17 -2.10 -16.08
N PRO A 60 8.67 -2.97 -16.97
CA PRO A 60 7.82 -2.53 -18.06
C PRO A 60 6.51 -1.95 -17.53
N ALA A 61 5.96 -0.94 -18.21
CA ALA A 61 4.70 -0.29 -17.81
C ALA A 61 3.53 -1.26 -17.62
N SER A 62 3.46 -2.34 -18.41
CA SER A 62 2.48 -3.42 -18.26
C SER A 62 2.53 -4.11 -16.90
N TYR A 63 3.72 -4.20 -16.31
CA TYR A 63 3.91 -4.78 -14.98
C TYR A 63 3.31 -3.88 -13.90
N HIS A 64 3.59 -2.58 -13.96
CA HIS A 64 3.00 -1.59 -13.06
C HIS A 64 1.47 -1.54 -13.19
N LEU A 65 0.97 -1.68 -14.41
CA LEU A 65 -0.46 -1.75 -14.67
C LEU A 65 -1.10 -2.93 -13.92
N LEU A 66 -0.50 -4.12 -14.03
CA LEU A 66 -1.04 -5.34 -13.43
C LEU A 66 -0.95 -5.36 -11.90
N VAL A 67 0.19 -4.94 -11.35
CA VAL A 67 0.49 -5.07 -9.91
C VAL A 67 -0.10 -3.93 -9.08
N LEU A 68 -0.24 -2.74 -9.66
CA LEU A 68 -0.60 -1.52 -8.92
C LEU A 68 -1.89 -0.87 -9.43
N VAL A 69 -1.95 -0.56 -10.73
CA VAL A 69 -3.05 0.24 -11.31
C VAL A 69 -4.35 -0.53 -11.32
N LEU A 70 -4.36 -1.75 -11.88
CA LEU A 70 -5.57 -2.55 -12.03
C LEU A 70 -6.22 -2.87 -10.67
N PRO A 71 -5.49 -3.33 -9.63
CA PRO A 71 -6.04 -3.48 -8.29
C PRO A 71 -6.66 -2.19 -7.75
N ALA A 72 -6.01 -1.04 -7.95
CA ALA A 72 -6.50 0.25 -7.46
C ALA A 72 -7.78 0.71 -8.20
N VAL A 73 -7.83 0.57 -9.52
CA VAL A 73 -9.03 0.83 -10.33
C VAL A 73 -10.18 -0.05 -9.85
N LEU A 74 -9.96 -1.37 -9.71
CA LEU A 74 -10.99 -2.31 -9.30
C LEU A 74 -11.47 -2.07 -7.88
N ALA A 75 -10.57 -1.83 -6.92
CA ALA A 75 -10.93 -1.53 -5.55
C ALA A 75 -11.80 -0.27 -5.45
N SER A 76 -11.44 0.79 -6.20
CA SER A 76 -12.19 2.04 -6.23
C SER A 76 -13.54 1.89 -6.92
N LEU A 77 -13.57 1.21 -8.08
CA LEU A 77 -14.78 0.93 -8.84
C LEU A 77 -15.78 0.12 -8.01
N LEU A 78 -15.37 -1.06 -7.55
CA LEU A 78 -16.22 -1.98 -6.81
C LEU A 78 -16.60 -1.41 -5.45
N GLY A 79 -15.66 -0.77 -4.76
CA GLY A 79 -15.92 -0.09 -3.50
C GLY A 79 -16.99 0.99 -3.66
N THR A 80 -16.89 1.83 -4.69
CA THR A 80 -17.87 2.88 -4.96
C THR A 80 -19.24 2.31 -5.26
N LEU A 81 -19.33 1.32 -6.17
CA LEU A 81 -20.60 0.66 -6.49
C LEU A 81 -21.24 0.01 -5.26
N LEU A 82 -20.43 -0.64 -4.41
CA LEU A 82 -20.89 -1.29 -3.19
C LEU A 82 -21.44 -0.28 -2.17
N LEU A 83 -20.77 0.86 -1.98
CA LEU A 83 -21.27 1.92 -1.10
C LEU A 83 -22.63 2.44 -1.57
N ARG A 84 -22.81 2.62 -2.88
CA ARG A 84 -24.09 3.09 -3.43
C ARG A 84 -25.19 2.06 -3.27
N ARG A 85 -24.88 0.77 -3.42
CA ARG A 85 -25.80 -0.33 -3.12
C ARG A 85 -26.24 -0.33 -1.65
N TRP A 86 -25.40 0.14 -0.73
CA TRP A 86 -25.74 0.32 0.68
C TRP A 86 -26.43 1.65 1.01
N GLY A 87 -26.79 2.46 0.00
CA GLY A 87 -27.39 3.77 0.21
C GLY A 87 -26.44 4.84 0.74
N LEU A 88 -25.13 4.55 0.81
CA LEU A 88 -24.12 5.49 1.24
C LEU A 88 -23.77 6.44 0.09
N ARG A 89 -24.32 7.65 0.16
CA ARG A 89 -24.13 8.72 -0.83
C ARG A 89 -23.50 9.94 -0.16
N GLY A 90 -22.71 10.68 -0.94
CA GLY A 90 -22.17 11.98 -0.54
C GLY A 90 -20.66 12.00 -0.30
N ARG A 91 -20.12 13.22 -0.25
CA ARG A 91 -18.68 13.50 -0.25
C ARG A 91 -17.93 12.84 0.91
N SER A 92 -18.52 12.75 2.10
CA SER A 92 -17.86 12.14 3.26
C SER A 92 -17.62 10.63 3.08
N ALA A 93 -18.60 9.90 2.54
CA ALA A 93 -18.45 8.46 2.27
C ALA A 93 -17.38 8.22 1.20
N ASP A 94 -17.38 9.05 0.15
CA ASP A 94 -16.42 8.95 -0.95
C ASP A 94 -15.00 9.26 -0.47
N LEU A 95 -14.80 10.34 0.31
CA LEU A 95 -13.50 10.68 0.88
C LEU A 95 -12.95 9.57 1.81
N LYS A 96 -13.82 8.89 2.56
CA LYS A 96 -13.39 7.77 3.42
C LYS A 96 -12.99 6.54 2.63
N LEU A 97 -13.75 6.22 1.60
CA LEU A 97 -13.43 5.11 0.69
C LEU A 97 -12.08 5.35 0.02
N LEU A 98 -11.97 6.48 -0.69
CA LEU A 98 -10.77 6.82 -1.46
C LEU A 98 -9.57 7.05 -0.53
N GLY A 99 -9.80 7.69 0.62
CA GLY A 99 -8.79 7.89 1.67
C GLY A 99 -8.28 6.57 2.23
N GLY A 100 -9.14 5.56 2.44
CA GLY A 100 -8.70 4.22 2.83
C GLY A 100 -7.92 3.51 1.73
N ILE A 101 -8.42 3.57 0.48
CA ILE A 101 -7.78 2.94 -0.68
C ILE A 101 -6.36 3.47 -0.92
N VAL A 102 -6.19 4.80 -0.83
CA VAL A 102 -4.88 5.46 -1.06
C VAL A 102 -4.03 5.42 0.21
N GLY A 103 -4.63 5.68 1.38
CA GLY A 103 -3.90 5.81 2.64
C GLY A 103 -3.30 4.49 3.12
N THR A 104 -4.01 3.37 2.99
CA THR A 104 -3.51 2.06 3.47
C THR A 104 -2.20 1.65 2.79
N PRO A 105 -2.05 1.66 1.44
CA PRO A 105 -0.77 1.41 0.78
C PRO A 105 0.37 2.31 1.25
N LEU A 106 0.12 3.59 1.51
CA LEU A 106 1.15 4.52 2.01
C LEU A 106 1.62 4.12 3.41
N VAL A 107 0.69 3.77 4.30
CA VAL A 107 1.02 3.27 5.64
C VAL A 107 1.80 1.95 5.55
N VAL A 108 1.38 1.03 4.69
CA VAL A 108 2.07 -0.26 4.50
C VAL A 108 3.48 -0.06 3.98
N ILE A 109 3.69 0.79 2.97
CA ILE A 109 5.02 1.08 2.42
C ILE A 109 5.92 1.70 3.50
N PHE A 110 5.41 2.66 4.25
CA PHE A 110 6.16 3.25 5.37
C PHE A 110 6.54 2.19 6.41
N PHE A 111 5.60 1.33 6.79
CA PHE A 111 5.85 0.27 7.76
C PHE A 111 6.86 -0.77 7.25
N LEU A 112 6.73 -1.22 5.99
CA LEU A 112 7.69 -2.13 5.35
C LEU A 112 9.08 -1.51 5.28
N TYR A 113 9.18 -0.22 5.01
CA TYR A 113 10.45 0.50 5.05
C TYR A 113 11.09 0.50 6.44
N VAL A 114 10.33 0.82 7.50
CA VAL A 114 10.84 0.79 8.88
C VAL A 114 11.26 -0.62 9.29
N VAL A 115 10.43 -1.62 8.99
CA VAL A 115 10.72 -3.03 9.29
C VAL A 115 11.97 -3.50 8.56
N ALA A 116 12.14 -3.16 7.27
CA ALA A 116 13.31 -3.53 6.51
C ALA A 116 14.59 -2.87 7.06
N ALA A 117 14.53 -1.59 7.42
CA ALA A 117 15.68 -0.87 7.97
C ALA A 117 16.12 -1.41 9.33
N VAL A 118 15.16 -1.66 10.23
CA VAL A 118 15.42 -2.28 11.54
C VAL A 118 15.92 -3.71 11.36
N GLY A 119 15.27 -4.49 10.49
CA GLY A 119 15.65 -5.87 10.19
C GLY A 119 17.07 -5.97 9.63
N PHE A 120 17.49 -5.03 8.79
CA PHE A 120 18.87 -4.95 8.29
C PHE A 120 19.87 -4.72 9.42
N GLY A 121 19.62 -3.75 10.30
CA GLY A 121 20.49 -3.48 11.45
C GLY A 121 20.59 -4.68 12.41
N VAL A 122 19.45 -5.31 12.72
CA VAL A 122 19.40 -6.51 13.56
C VAL A 122 20.14 -7.67 12.91
N GLY A 123 19.88 -7.94 11.62
CA GLY A 123 20.44 -9.09 10.90
C GLY A 123 21.96 -9.10 10.84
N LEU A 124 22.60 -7.93 10.79
CA LEU A 124 24.07 -7.83 10.74
C LEU A 124 24.76 -8.22 12.06
N TYR A 125 24.10 -8.07 13.20
CA TYR A 125 24.73 -8.20 14.53
C TYR A 125 24.04 -9.22 15.43
N LEU A 126 23.02 -9.92 14.94
CA LEU A 126 22.27 -10.88 15.74
C LEU A 126 23.14 -12.06 16.18
N GLY A 127 24.07 -12.50 15.33
CA GLY A 127 24.99 -13.61 15.63
C GLY A 127 25.93 -13.34 16.80
N ASP A 128 26.35 -12.07 16.96
CA ASP A 128 27.35 -11.67 17.96
C ASP A 128 26.72 -11.21 19.29
N LEU A 129 25.39 -11.30 19.42
CA LEU A 129 24.65 -10.70 20.55
C LEU A 129 25.02 -11.35 21.90
N LEU A 130 25.27 -12.66 21.91
CA LEU A 130 25.60 -13.40 23.13
C LEU A 130 27.05 -13.19 23.58
N GLU A 131 27.96 -12.95 22.63
CA GLU A 131 29.39 -12.81 22.91
C GLU A 131 29.75 -11.37 23.27
N GLN A 132 29.16 -10.37 22.58
CA GLN A 132 29.49 -8.95 22.75
C GLN A 132 28.23 -8.08 22.77
N PRO A 133 27.35 -8.20 23.79
CA PRO A 133 26.00 -7.63 23.76
C PRO A 133 25.97 -6.12 23.57
N LEU A 134 26.85 -5.36 24.22
CA LEU A 134 26.89 -3.89 24.10
C LEU A 134 27.38 -3.42 22.72
N ARG A 135 28.36 -4.13 22.14
CA ARG A 135 28.87 -3.83 20.79
C ARG A 135 27.84 -4.21 19.72
N SER A 136 27.20 -5.36 19.88
CA SER A 136 26.17 -5.83 18.96
C SER A 136 24.94 -4.92 19.01
N LEU A 137 24.47 -4.53 20.20
CA LEU A 137 23.37 -3.59 20.34
C LEU A 137 23.68 -2.22 19.72
N SER A 138 24.86 -1.66 19.99
CA SER A 138 25.27 -0.39 19.39
C SER A 138 25.40 -0.50 17.86
N GLY A 139 25.96 -1.60 17.35
CA GLY A 139 26.01 -1.91 15.92
C GLY A 139 24.60 -1.96 15.30
N MET A 140 23.67 -2.71 15.89
CA MET A 140 22.29 -2.81 15.42
C MET A 140 21.63 -1.44 15.31
N LEU A 141 21.76 -0.60 16.35
CA LEU A 141 21.15 0.73 16.39
C LEU A 141 21.77 1.68 15.35
N ILE A 142 23.10 1.67 15.21
CA ILE A 142 23.81 2.50 14.23
C ILE A 142 23.40 2.11 12.81
N PHE A 143 23.44 0.81 12.47
CA PHE A 143 23.12 0.36 11.12
C PHE A 143 21.63 0.45 10.80
N ALA A 144 20.73 0.24 11.78
CA ALA A 144 19.32 0.54 11.60
C ALA A 144 19.09 2.05 11.35
N GLY A 145 19.75 2.93 12.09
CA GLY A 145 19.69 4.38 11.89
C GLY A 145 20.20 4.83 10.52
N LEU A 146 21.31 4.24 10.05
CA LEU A 146 21.83 4.44 8.71
C LEU A 146 20.87 3.92 7.64
N ALA A 147 20.36 2.69 7.79
CA ALA A 147 19.41 2.10 6.86
C ALA A 147 18.11 2.92 6.77
N LEU A 148 17.64 3.47 7.90
CA LEU A 148 16.52 4.41 7.92
C LEU A 148 16.87 5.65 7.09
N SER A 149 18.03 6.27 7.34
CA SER A 149 18.44 7.50 6.64
C SER A 149 18.58 7.30 5.13
N PHE A 150 19.22 6.23 4.68
CA PHE A 150 19.33 5.90 3.25
C PHE A 150 17.99 5.49 2.64
N GLY A 151 17.17 4.74 3.37
CA GLY A 151 15.87 4.33 2.89
C GLY A 151 14.87 5.49 2.78
N LEU A 152 15.04 6.60 3.52
CA LEU A 152 14.26 7.83 3.27
C LEU A 152 14.49 8.39 1.87
N ILE A 153 15.73 8.33 1.37
CA ILE A 153 16.07 8.76 0.01
C ILE A 153 15.36 7.86 -1.00
N ALA A 154 15.44 6.53 -0.83
CA ALA A 154 14.73 5.58 -1.69
C ALA A 154 13.20 5.79 -1.64
N LEU A 155 12.64 5.98 -0.44
CA LEU A 155 11.22 6.24 -0.24
C LEU A 155 10.79 7.53 -0.94
N SER A 156 11.60 8.59 -0.90
CA SER A 156 11.29 9.85 -1.58
C SER A 156 11.18 9.73 -3.10
N LEU A 157 11.85 8.74 -3.70
CA LEU A 157 11.77 8.43 -5.13
C LEU A 157 10.58 7.53 -5.47
N LEU A 158 10.25 6.58 -4.59
CA LEU A 158 9.13 5.65 -4.77
C LEU A 158 7.78 6.29 -4.47
N LEU A 159 7.71 7.18 -3.49
CA LEU A 159 6.47 7.78 -3.01
C LEU A 159 5.72 8.51 -4.14
N PRO A 160 6.36 9.34 -5.00
CA PRO A 160 5.69 9.96 -6.13
C PRO A 160 5.11 8.94 -7.12
N VAL A 161 5.82 7.85 -7.41
CA VAL A 161 5.36 6.80 -8.33
C VAL A 161 4.13 6.10 -7.75
N VAL A 162 4.18 5.74 -6.48
CA VAL A 162 3.07 5.07 -5.79
C VAL A 162 1.88 6.01 -5.64
N VAL A 163 2.09 7.25 -5.20
CA VAL A 163 1.02 8.24 -4.98
C VAL A 163 0.35 8.59 -6.30
N SER A 164 1.12 8.84 -7.36
CA SER A 164 0.55 9.13 -8.68
C SER A 164 -0.15 7.90 -9.27
N GLY A 165 0.49 6.73 -9.23
CA GLY A 165 -0.08 5.49 -9.73
C GLY A 165 -1.37 5.11 -9.02
N ILE A 166 -1.35 4.94 -7.70
CA ILE A 166 -2.52 4.56 -6.91
C ILE A 166 -3.56 5.69 -6.92
N GLY A 167 -3.14 6.95 -6.77
CA GLY A 167 -4.04 8.10 -6.73
C GLY A 167 -4.83 8.29 -8.02
N LEU A 168 -4.14 8.32 -9.17
CA LEU A 168 -4.79 8.48 -10.48
C LEU A 168 -5.67 7.27 -10.82
N SER A 169 -5.21 6.05 -10.52
CA SER A 169 -5.97 4.81 -10.75
C SER A 169 -7.24 4.75 -9.89
N THR A 170 -7.12 5.15 -8.63
CA THR A 170 -8.25 5.23 -7.69
C THR A 170 -9.25 6.27 -8.16
N ALA A 171 -8.80 7.43 -8.62
CA ALA A 171 -9.66 8.44 -9.21
C ALA A 171 -10.35 7.92 -10.48
N GLY A 172 -9.62 7.24 -11.37
CA GLY A 172 -10.16 6.62 -12.58
C GLY A 172 -11.25 5.60 -12.29
N GLY A 173 -11.01 4.66 -11.36
CA GLY A 173 -12.01 3.67 -10.94
C GLY A 173 -13.25 4.30 -10.30
N TYR A 174 -13.07 5.37 -9.52
CA TYR A 174 -14.17 6.14 -8.94
C TYR A 174 -15.01 6.82 -10.00
N LEU A 175 -14.38 7.51 -10.96
CA LEU A 175 -15.08 8.18 -12.07
C LEU A 175 -15.82 7.18 -12.95
N LEU A 176 -15.23 6.01 -13.22
CA LEU A 176 -15.86 4.92 -13.95
C LEU A 176 -17.13 4.43 -13.22
N ALA A 177 -17.05 4.23 -11.90
CA ALA A 177 -18.21 3.85 -11.09
C ALA A 177 -19.33 4.90 -11.18
N ARG A 178 -18.97 6.19 -11.10
CA ARG A 178 -19.91 7.30 -11.22
C ARG A 178 -20.57 7.34 -12.61
N GLY A 179 -19.81 7.09 -13.67
CA GLY A 179 -20.32 7.00 -15.04
C GLY A 179 -21.34 5.87 -15.21
N ILE A 180 -21.04 4.68 -14.68
CA ILE A 180 -21.96 3.53 -14.69
C ILE A 180 -23.28 3.86 -13.98
N LEU A 181 -23.20 4.47 -12.80
CA LEU A 181 -24.39 4.83 -12.03
C LEU A 181 -25.22 5.91 -12.73
N TYR A 182 -24.56 6.91 -13.32
CA TYR A 182 -25.24 7.96 -14.08
C TYR A 182 -25.99 7.38 -15.29
N ALA A 183 -25.34 6.49 -16.05
CA ALA A 183 -25.98 5.81 -17.17
C ALA A 183 -27.17 4.96 -16.71
N ALA A 184 -27.05 4.24 -15.60
CA ALA A 184 -28.14 3.43 -15.05
C ALA A 184 -29.35 4.26 -14.59
N ASP A 185 -29.11 5.46 -14.04
CA ASP A 185 -30.18 6.37 -13.62
C ASP A 185 -30.87 7.03 -14.83
N SER A 186 -30.18 7.24 -15.95
CA SER A 186 -30.74 7.86 -17.16
C SER A 186 -31.74 7.00 -17.94
N VAL A 187 -31.81 5.69 -17.64
CA VAL A 187 -32.70 4.72 -18.30
C VAL A 187 -34.03 4.52 -17.54
N ARG A 188 -34.19 5.16 -16.37
CA ARG A 188 -35.39 5.08 -15.53
C ARG A 188 -36.26 6.31 -15.66
#